data_AF-A0A1F7U6L5-F1
#
_entry.id   AF-A0A1F7U6L5-F1
#
_cell.length_a   1.000
_cell.length_b   1.000
_cell.length_c   1.000
_cell.angle_alpha   90.00
_cell.angle_beta   90.00
_cell.angle_gamma   90.00
#
_symmetry.space_group_name_H-M   'P 1'
#
loop_
_entity.id
_entity.type
_entity.pdbx_description
1 polymer ?
#
loop_
_entity_poly.entity_id
_entity_poly.type
_entity_poly.pdbx_seq_one_letter_code
_entity_poly.pdbx_strand_id
1 'polypeptide(L)'
;MSKRDLKIISLAVAAGLAVIIGGLAALGSQAQAIKPFRMAAVWVPAYVPEPTEIDANFFDQVRKCFLPAAAVYDFDLRITSSFRSRAEQDRLYEQGRTVNGHIVTEVAGGRSLHNYGFAVDVVDRWRGYDINWAQLDRIADWCRLLQNEEGDQAHFSHRAGLSIEDFAAGRRPPPLALPCDLLDERFAAGERLTRDDLSSCGAPEF
;
A
#
# COMPACT_ATOMS: atom_id res chain seq x y z
N MET A 1 -36.43 -30.54 -52.03
CA MET A 1 -37.11 -31.45 -51.09
C MET A 1 -38.27 -30.67 -50.46
N SER A 2 -39.48 -31.21 -50.50
CA SER A 2 -40.74 -30.44 -50.53
C SER A 2 -41.39 -30.16 -49.16
N LYS A 3 -42.33 -29.21 -49.18
CA LYS A 3 -43.56 -29.04 -48.36
C LYS A 3 -43.34 -28.37 -46.98
N ARG A 4 -44.10 -27.34 -46.55
CA ARG A 4 -45.40 -26.77 -46.96
C ARG A 4 -45.57 -25.34 -46.41
N ASP A 5 -46.25 -24.55 -47.23
CA ASP A 5 -46.97 -23.28 -47.00
C ASP A 5 -47.95 -23.35 -45.80
N LEU A 6 -48.09 -22.33 -44.94
CA LEU A 6 -48.67 -20.96 -45.08
C LEU A 6 -50.18 -20.93 -44.76
N LYS A 7 -50.59 -19.84 -44.06
CA LYS A 7 -51.90 -19.12 -44.08
C LYS A 7 -53.02 -19.53 -43.09
N ILE A 8 -53.89 -18.67 -42.52
CA ILE A 8 -54.04 -17.24 -42.06
C ILE A 8 -55.39 -17.27 -41.24
N ILE A 9 -55.73 -16.18 -40.50
CA ILE A 9 -57.06 -15.60 -40.11
C ILE A 9 -57.85 -16.37 -39.02
N SER A 10 -58.59 -15.78 -38.07
CA SER A 10 -59.31 -14.50 -38.07
C SER A 10 -59.74 -14.05 -36.66
N LEU A 11 -59.97 -12.73 -36.51
CA LEU A 11 -60.63 -12.04 -35.39
C LEU A 11 -62.13 -12.38 -35.30
N ALA A 12 -62.70 -12.42 -34.09
CA ALA A 12 -64.09 -12.03 -33.83
C ALA A 12 -64.30 -11.62 -32.36
N VAL A 13 -64.94 -10.46 -32.18
CA VAL A 13 -65.43 -9.88 -30.93
C VAL A 13 -66.92 -10.21 -30.80
N ALA A 14 -67.41 -10.52 -29.60
CA ALA A 14 -68.82 -10.36 -29.24
C ALA A 14 -69.00 -10.14 -27.74
N ALA A 15 -69.76 -9.10 -27.41
CA ALA A 15 -70.17 -8.69 -26.07
C ALA A 15 -71.46 -9.40 -25.62
N GLY A 16 -71.66 -9.55 -24.31
CA GLY A 16 -72.92 -10.00 -23.72
C GLY A 16 -72.98 -9.67 -22.22
N LEU A 17 -73.96 -8.87 -21.85
CA LEU A 17 -74.23 -8.32 -20.51
C LEU A 17 -75.42 -9.07 -19.90
N ALA A 18 -75.34 -9.60 -18.67
CA ALA A 18 -76.52 -9.84 -17.81
C ALA A 18 -76.14 -10.08 -16.35
N VAL A 19 -76.88 -9.40 -15.48
CA VAL A 19 -76.78 -9.31 -14.01
C VAL A 19 -77.46 -10.51 -13.35
N ILE A 20 -76.83 -11.12 -12.33
CA ILE A 20 -77.53 -11.87 -11.26
C ILE A 20 -76.98 -11.46 -9.90
N ILE A 21 -77.93 -11.23 -9.00
CA ILE A 21 -77.85 -10.71 -7.64
C ILE A 21 -77.49 -11.84 -6.65
N GLY A 22 -76.67 -11.51 -5.64
CA GLY A 22 -76.79 -12.11 -4.31
C GLY A 22 -75.74 -13.17 -3.94
N GLY A 23 -74.94 -12.87 -2.91
CA GLY A 23 -74.11 -13.86 -2.23
C GLY A 23 -72.87 -13.26 -1.57
N LEU A 24 -73.02 -12.80 -0.32
CA LEU A 24 -71.92 -12.45 0.57
C LEU A 24 -70.97 -13.65 0.72
N ALA A 25 -69.72 -13.49 0.30
CA ALA A 25 -68.59 -14.26 0.82
C ALA A 25 -67.38 -13.33 0.87
N ALA A 26 -66.96 -13.00 2.08
CA ALA A 26 -65.76 -12.20 2.34
C ALA A 26 -64.52 -12.97 1.86
N LEU A 27 -64.00 -12.61 0.69
CA LEU A 27 -62.67 -13.00 0.24
C LEU A 27 -61.68 -12.04 0.85
N GLY A 28 -61.05 -12.46 1.95
CA GLY A 28 -59.91 -11.76 2.54
C GLY A 28 -58.80 -11.62 1.51
N SER A 29 -58.48 -10.38 1.15
CA SER A 29 -57.32 -10.08 0.32
C SER A 29 -56.06 -10.31 1.14
N GLN A 30 -55.42 -11.47 0.98
CA GLN A 30 -54.04 -11.67 1.39
C GLN A 30 -53.15 -10.91 0.39
N ALA A 31 -53.01 -9.60 0.60
CA ALA A 31 -51.93 -8.86 -0.02
C ALA A 31 -50.63 -9.32 0.64
N GLN A 32 -49.91 -10.26 0.00
CA GLN A 32 -48.57 -10.62 0.43
C GLN A 32 -47.69 -9.36 0.28
N ALA A 33 -47.31 -8.75 1.39
CA ALA A 33 -46.38 -7.65 1.39
C ALA A 33 -45.06 -8.11 0.75
N ILE A 34 -44.72 -7.53 -0.40
CA ILE A 34 -43.42 -7.75 -1.05
C ILE A 34 -42.36 -7.22 -0.07
N LYS A 35 -41.58 -8.11 0.53
CA LYS A 35 -40.50 -7.70 1.45
C LYS A 35 -39.58 -6.75 0.68
N PRO A 36 -39.29 -5.55 1.19
CA PRO A 36 -38.39 -4.64 0.50
C PRO A 36 -37.05 -5.34 0.34
N PHE A 37 -36.57 -5.45 -0.90
CA PHE A 37 -35.23 -5.93 -1.19
C PHE A 37 -34.26 -4.86 -0.65
N ARG A 38 -33.71 -5.11 0.54
CA ARG A 38 -32.63 -4.28 1.08
C ARG A 38 -31.40 -4.54 0.21
N MET A 39 -31.10 -3.62 -0.70
CA MET A 39 -29.77 -3.53 -1.30
C MET A 39 -28.79 -3.38 -0.13
N ALA A 40 -27.96 -4.40 0.11
CA ALA A 40 -26.82 -4.24 1.00
C ALA A 40 -25.98 -3.09 0.42
N ALA A 41 -25.71 -2.07 1.23
CA ALA A 41 -24.83 -0.99 0.82
C ALA A 41 -23.48 -1.62 0.43
N VAL A 42 -23.17 -1.61 -0.87
CA VAL A 42 -21.85 -2.01 -1.35
C VAL A 42 -20.90 -0.96 -0.80
N TRP A 43 -20.11 -1.36 0.20
CA TRP A 43 -19.01 -0.53 0.68
C TRP A 43 -18.00 -0.44 -0.45
N VAL A 44 -17.98 0.70 -1.14
CA VAL A 44 -16.91 1.05 -2.07
C VAL A 44 -15.80 1.65 -1.20
N PRO A 45 -14.62 1.03 -1.10
CA PRO A 45 -13.52 1.68 -0.39
C PRO A 45 -13.28 3.05 -1.01
N ALA A 46 -13.19 4.08 -0.15
CA ALA A 46 -12.80 5.41 -0.61
C ALA A 46 -11.46 5.30 -1.35
N TYR A 47 -11.37 5.91 -2.52
CA TYR A 47 -10.11 5.99 -3.26
C TYR A 47 -9.05 6.65 -2.37
N VAL A 48 -7.99 5.91 -2.02
CA VAL A 48 -6.83 6.44 -1.32
C VAL A 48 -5.89 6.99 -2.39
N PRO A 49 -5.63 8.30 -2.43
CA PRO A 49 -4.71 8.86 -3.41
C PRO A 49 -3.32 8.26 -3.24
N GLU A 50 -2.64 8.05 -4.36
CA GLU A 50 -1.24 7.63 -4.36
C GLU A 50 -0.38 8.70 -3.64
N PRO A 51 0.61 8.29 -2.82
CA PRO A 51 1.55 9.23 -2.23
C PRO A 51 2.31 10.01 -3.30
N THR A 52 2.67 11.25 -2.99
CA THR A 52 3.49 12.11 -3.85
C THR A 52 4.86 12.40 -3.26
N GLU A 53 5.12 11.90 -2.06
CA GLU A 53 6.34 12.11 -1.31
C GLU A 53 6.57 10.95 -0.34
N ILE A 54 7.72 10.98 0.33
CA ILE A 54 8.05 10.03 1.39
C ILE A 54 7.14 10.26 2.59
N ASP A 55 6.71 9.18 3.27
CA ASP A 55 5.92 9.32 4.48
C ASP A 55 6.75 10.01 5.58
N ALA A 56 6.19 11.07 6.17
CA ALA A 56 6.93 11.91 7.11
C ALA A 56 7.33 11.15 8.39
N ASN A 57 6.48 10.25 8.88
CA ASN A 57 6.73 9.48 10.10
C ASN A 57 7.77 8.38 9.85
N PHE A 58 7.71 7.70 8.70
CA PHE A 58 8.79 6.81 8.26
C PHE A 58 10.10 7.57 8.11
N PHE A 59 10.07 8.73 7.45
CA PHE A 59 11.30 9.49 7.21
C PHE A 59 11.87 10.07 8.51
N ASP A 60 11.05 10.33 9.53
CA ASP A 60 11.50 10.67 10.89
C ASP A 60 12.33 9.53 11.50
N GLN A 61 11.94 8.26 11.32
CA GLN A 61 12.77 7.12 11.76
C GLN A 61 14.13 7.10 11.08
N VAL A 62 14.16 7.34 9.77
CA VAL A 62 15.42 7.42 9.00
C VAL A 62 16.31 8.55 9.52
N ARG A 63 15.74 9.75 9.71
CA ARG A 63 16.48 10.98 10.04
C ARG A 63 16.91 11.09 11.50
N LYS A 64 16.07 10.61 12.42
CA LYS A 64 16.24 10.80 13.87
C LYS A 64 16.84 9.57 14.55
N CYS A 65 16.67 8.37 13.97
CA CYS A 65 17.22 7.13 14.49
C CYS A 65 18.30 6.55 13.59
N PHE A 66 17.96 6.08 12.39
CA PHE A 66 18.82 5.21 11.61
C PHE A 66 20.14 5.87 11.18
N LEU A 67 20.08 7.00 10.46
CA LEU A 67 21.27 7.70 10.00
C LEU A 67 22.18 8.20 11.15
N PRO A 68 21.66 8.89 12.19
CA PRO A 68 22.52 9.36 13.27
C PRO A 68 23.08 8.22 14.13
N ALA A 69 22.33 7.14 14.36
CA ALA A 69 22.86 5.96 15.06
C ALA A 69 23.97 5.28 14.25
N ALA A 70 23.77 5.12 12.93
CA ALA A 70 24.80 4.59 12.04
C ALA A 70 26.07 5.46 12.07
N ALA A 71 25.93 6.78 12.12
CA ALA A 71 27.06 7.71 12.20
C ALA A 71 27.89 7.58 13.48
N VAL A 72 27.32 7.10 14.59
CA VAL A 72 28.06 6.80 15.85
C VAL A 72 28.99 5.58 15.70
N TYR A 73 28.74 4.75 14.69
CA TYR A 73 29.51 3.57 14.33
C TYR A 73 30.31 3.76 13.03
N ASP A 74 30.66 5.00 12.68
CA ASP A 74 31.48 5.36 11.52
C ASP A 74 30.88 4.95 10.16
N PHE A 75 29.55 4.87 10.07
CA PHE A 75 28.84 4.82 8.80
C PHE A 75 28.40 6.23 8.38
N ASP A 76 29.15 6.88 7.48
CA ASP A 76 28.74 8.15 6.86
C ASP A 76 27.82 7.86 5.67
N LEU A 77 26.54 7.65 5.96
CA LEU A 77 25.55 7.27 4.96
C LEU A 77 24.98 8.48 4.20
N ARG A 78 24.67 8.27 2.93
CA ARG A 78 23.84 9.15 2.12
C ARG A 78 22.66 8.38 1.54
N ILE A 79 21.50 9.02 1.48
CA ILE A 79 20.33 8.48 0.78
C ILE A 79 20.56 8.65 -0.73
N THR A 80 20.48 7.55 -1.47
CA THR A 80 20.57 7.51 -2.94
C THR A 80 19.21 7.57 -3.60
N SER A 81 18.18 7.05 -2.94
CA SER A 81 16.81 6.98 -3.44
C SER A 81 15.83 6.95 -2.26
N SER A 82 14.67 7.59 -2.44
CA SER A 82 13.63 7.71 -1.40
C SER A 82 12.26 7.48 -2.05
N PHE A 83 11.35 8.46 -2.03
CA PHE A 83 10.12 8.34 -2.80
C PHE A 83 10.39 8.31 -4.31
N ARG A 84 9.71 7.40 -5.02
CA ARG A 84 9.65 7.33 -6.48
C ARG A 84 8.21 7.08 -6.91
N SER A 85 7.65 7.91 -7.77
CA SER A 85 6.32 7.64 -8.34
C SER A 85 6.29 6.32 -9.12
N ARG A 86 5.09 5.76 -9.34
CA ARG A 86 4.91 4.55 -10.18
C ARG A 86 5.50 4.74 -11.59
N ALA A 87 5.27 5.92 -12.18
CA ALA A 87 5.79 6.23 -13.52
C ALA A 87 7.32 6.29 -13.56
N GLU A 88 7.97 6.80 -12.51
CA GLU A 88 9.44 6.77 -12.41
C GLU A 88 9.95 5.34 -12.22
N GLN A 89 9.25 4.53 -11.43
CA GLN A 89 9.58 3.11 -11.26
C GLN A 89 9.43 2.32 -12.56
N ASP A 90 8.37 2.54 -13.33
CA ASP A 90 8.18 1.90 -14.64
C ASP A 90 9.33 2.24 -15.59
N ARG A 91 9.75 3.51 -15.64
CA ARG A 91 10.92 3.92 -16.44
C ARG A 91 12.20 3.20 -16.04
N LEU A 92 12.39 2.94 -14.74
CA LEU A 92 13.54 2.18 -14.24
C LEU A 92 13.42 0.69 -14.55
N TYR A 93 12.21 0.13 -14.47
CA TYR A 93 11.91 -1.25 -14.82
C TYR A 93 12.14 -1.53 -16.32
N GLU A 94 11.86 -0.56 -17.19
CA GLU A 94 12.09 -0.63 -18.63
C GLU A 94 13.59 -0.68 -19.01
N GLN A 95 14.50 -0.18 -18.14
CA GLN A 95 15.95 -0.19 -18.41
C GLN A 95 16.51 -1.61 -18.49
N GLY A 96 17.33 -1.87 -19.51
CA GLY A 96 17.88 -3.19 -19.80
C GLY A 96 16.86 -4.20 -20.32
N ARG A 97 15.58 -3.82 -20.46
CA ARG A 97 14.50 -4.66 -21.00
C ARG A 97 13.99 -4.12 -22.34
N THR A 98 13.41 -2.92 -22.32
CA THR A 98 12.83 -2.25 -23.49
C THR A 98 13.55 -0.93 -23.82
N VAL A 99 14.30 -0.38 -22.87
CA VAL A 99 15.16 0.80 -23.03
C VAL A 99 16.61 0.41 -22.74
N ASN A 100 17.56 0.98 -23.49
CA ASN A 100 18.99 0.73 -23.26
C ASN A 100 19.40 1.13 -21.82
N GLY A 101 20.23 0.31 -21.18
CA GLY A 101 20.72 0.54 -19.82
C GLY A 101 20.99 -0.78 -19.08
N HIS A 102 21.48 -0.67 -17.85
CA HIS A 102 21.54 -1.82 -16.94
C HIS A 102 20.19 -2.01 -16.26
N ILE A 103 19.87 -3.26 -15.91
CA ILE A 103 18.72 -3.54 -15.05
C ILE A 103 19.05 -3.02 -13.65
N VAL A 104 18.25 -2.07 -13.16
CA VAL A 104 18.42 -1.45 -11.83
C VAL A 104 17.29 -1.81 -10.86
N THR A 105 16.26 -2.51 -11.33
CA THR A 105 15.16 -3.01 -10.52
C THR A 105 14.49 -4.21 -11.19
N GLU A 106 13.98 -5.13 -10.37
CA GLU A 106 13.22 -6.31 -10.81
C GLU A 106 11.71 -6.09 -10.75
N VAL A 107 11.25 -4.96 -10.21
CA VAL A 107 9.83 -4.72 -9.94
C VAL A 107 9.31 -3.48 -10.70
N ALA A 108 8.12 -3.63 -11.29
CA ALA A 108 7.44 -2.56 -12.02
C ALA A 108 6.79 -1.53 -11.07
N GLY A 109 6.27 -0.44 -11.64
CA GLY A 109 5.53 0.59 -10.93
C GLY A 109 4.40 0.02 -10.08
N GLY A 110 4.36 0.41 -8.81
CA GLY A 110 3.40 -0.09 -7.84
C GLY A 110 3.80 -1.35 -7.11
N ARG A 111 4.96 -1.92 -7.46
CA ARG A 111 5.47 -3.15 -6.86
C ARG A 111 6.65 -2.93 -5.92
N SER A 112 7.05 -1.67 -5.70
CA SER A 112 8.12 -1.27 -4.79
C SER A 112 7.60 -0.37 -3.66
N LEU A 113 8.17 -0.50 -2.46
CA LEU A 113 7.83 0.38 -1.32
C LEU A 113 8.23 1.83 -1.52
N HIS A 114 9.17 2.13 -2.43
CA HIS A 114 9.47 3.50 -2.84
C HIS A 114 8.25 4.21 -3.44
N ASN A 115 7.35 3.46 -4.09
CA ASN A 115 6.11 4.01 -4.65
C ASN A 115 5.09 4.44 -3.61
N TYR A 116 5.27 3.97 -2.38
CA TYR A 116 4.36 4.24 -1.28
C TYR A 116 4.95 5.15 -0.21
N GLY A 117 6.22 5.55 -0.34
CA GLY A 117 6.90 6.44 0.61
C GLY A 117 7.45 5.74 1.85
N PHE A 118 7.65 4.42 1.82
CA PHE A 118 8.11 3.60 2.96
C PHE A 118 9.45 2.90 2.70
N ALA A 119 10.29 3.48 1.85
CA ALA A 119 11.62 2.96 1.58
C ALA A 119 12.65 4.07 1.32
N VAL A 120 13.89 3.80 1.69
CA VAL A 120 15.09 4.54 1.33
C VAL A 120 16.18 3.57 0.91
N ASP A 121 16.96 3.97 -0.10
CA ASP A 121 18.21 3.30 -0.44
C ASP A 121 19.36 4.14 0.10
N VAL A 122 20.35 3.51 0.73
CA VAL A 122 21.52 4.19 1.29
C VAL A 122 22.83 3.51 0.88
N VAL A 123 23.87 4.33 0.79
CA VAL A 123 25.26 3.89 0.63
C VAL A 123 26.16 4.75 1.48
N ASP A 124 27.38 4.29 1.76
CA ASP A 124 28.39 5.12 2.38
C ASP A 124 28.81 6.20 1.38
N ARG A 125 28.95 7.43 1.87
CA ARG A 125 29.26 8.62 1.08
C ARG A 125 30.60 8.48 0.35
N TRP A 126 31.58 7.88 1.00
CA TRP A 126 32.96 7.81 0.51
C TRP A 126 33.34 6.41 0.04
N ARG A 127 32.77 5.38 0.67
CA ARG A 127 33.06 3.97 0.40
C ARG A 127 32.04 3.29 -0.52
N GLY A 128 30.91 3.95 -0.81
CA GLY A 128 29.86 3.36 -1.62
C GLY A 128 29.26 2.12 -0.95
N TYR A 129 29.34 0.97 -1.62
CA TYR A 129 28.80 -0.31 -1.15
C TYR A 129 29.72 -1.07 -0.20
N ASP A 130 30.94 -0.59 0.06
CA ASP A 130 31.84 -1.18 1.06
C ASP A 130 31.38 -0.80 2.48
N ILE A 131 30.35 -1.52 2.93
CA ILE A 131 29.65 -1.36 4.20
C ILE A 131 29.60 -2.71 4.91
N ASN A 132 29.80 -2.71 6.23
CA ASN A 132 29.44 -3.84 7.07
C ASN A 132 27.91 -3.95 7.18
N TRP A 133 27.28 -4.56 6.17
CA TRP A 133 25.83 -4.66 6.05
C TRP A 133 25.17 -5.35 7.24
N ALA A 134 25.79 -6.39 7.80
CA ALA A 134 25.25 -7.11 8.94
C ALA A 134 25.22 -6.25 10.22
N GLN A 135 26.18 -5.35 10.39
CA GLN A 135 26.15 -4.39 11.50
C GLN A 135 25.10 -3.31 11.26
N LEU A 136 25.03 -2.77 10.03
CA LEU A 136 24.06 -1.74 9.68
C LEU A 136 22.61 -2.24 9.80
N ASP A 137 22.35 -3.50 9.45
CA ASP A 137 21.06 -4.17 9.60
C ASP A 137 20.59 -4.19 11.07
N ARG A 138 21.47 -4.51 12.02
CA ARG A 138 21.12 -4.47 13.45
C ARG A 138 20.72 -3.08 13.93
N ILE A 139 21.35 -2.03 13.40
CA ILE A 139 20.98 -0.64 13.69
C ILE A 139 19.62 -0.31 13.05
N ALA A 140 19.40 -0.75 11.81
CA ALA A 140 18.15 -0.57 11.08
C ALA A 140 16.97 -1.24 11.80
N ASP A 141 17.12 -2.50 12.21
CA ASP A 141 16.11 -3.27 12.95
C ASP A 141 15.75 -2.59 14.28
N TRP A 142 16.75 -2.10 15.03
CA TRP A 142 16.50 -1.30 16.23
C TRP A 142 15.68 -0.04 15.93
N CYS A 143 15.91 0.62 14.79
CA CYS A 143 15.11 1.73 14.29
C CYS A 143 13.81 1.31 13.56
N ARG A 144 13.41 0.03 13.67
CA ARG A 144 12.18 -0.56 13.06
C ARG A 144 12.15 -0.54 11.53
N LEU A 145 13.33 -0.56 10.91
CA LEU A 145 13.52 -0.67 9.47
C LEU A 145 13.90 -2.10 9.10
N LEU A 146 13.46 -2.54 7.92
CA LEU A 146 13.78 -3.83 7.34
C LEU A 146 14.82 -3.64 6.25
N GLN A 147 15.92 -4.40 6.26
CA GLN A 147 16.90 -4.41 5.18
C GLN A 147 16.61 -5.51 4.17
N ASN A 148 17.12 -5.34 2.95
CA ASN A 148 17.32 -6.41 1.97
C ASN A 148 16.02 -7.04 1.47
N GLU A 149 14.95 -6.23 1.47
CA GLU A 149 13.78 -6.56 0.68
C GLU A 149 14.13 -6.45 -0.80
N GLU A 150 13.52 -7.30 -1.64
CA GLU A 150 13.82 -7.39 -3.08
C GLU A 150 15.28 -7.84 -3.41
N GLY A 151 16.05 -8.28 -2.40
CA GLY A 151 17.43 -8.74 -2.57
C GLY A 151 18.47 -7.61 -2.69
N ASP A 152 18.10 -6.38 -2.31
CA ASP A 152 18.98 -5.21 -2.34
C ASP A 152 19.45 -4.81 -0.94
N GLN A 153 20.74 -5.01 -0.65
CA GLN A 153 21.33 -4.68 0.66
C GLN A 153 21.29 -3.18 0.99
N ALA A 154 21.24 -2.31 -0.03
CA ALA A 154 21.15 -0.87 0.17
C ALA A 154 19.73 -0.42 0.53
N HIS A 155 18.73 -1.29 0.35
CA HIS A 155 17.31 -0.99 0.54
C HIS A 155 16.88 -1.17 1.99
N PHE A 156 16.32 -0.12 2.57
CA PHE A 156 15.74 -0.10 3.92
C PHE A 156 14.30 0.40 3.87
N SER A 157 13.40 -0.33 4.50
CA SER A 157 11.96 -0.09 4.36
C SER A 157 11.18 -0.31 5.65
N HIS A 158 9.87 -0.07 5.61
CA HIS A 158 8.96 -0.48 6.66
C HIS A 158 7.59 -0.92 6.10
N ARG A 159 7.11 -2.11 6.50
CA ARG A 159 5.79 -2.61 6.08
C ARG A 159 4.89 -3.14 7.18
N ALA A 160 5.40 -3.32 8.42
CA ALA A 160 4.65 -3.92 9.54
C ALA A 160 3.83 -5.19 9.15
N GLY A 161 4.41 -6.05 8.29
CA GLY A 161 3.76 -7.27 7.81
C GLY A 161 2.75 -7.10 6.66
N LEU A 162 2.52 -5.88 6.17
CA LEU A 162 1.67 -5.63 5.00
C LEU A 162 2.35 -6.09 3.70
N SER A 163 1.56 -6.63 2.77
CA SER A 163 2.06 -6.97 1.44
C SER A 163 2.04 -5.75 0.50
N ILE A 164 2.72 -5.84 -0.63
CA ILE A 164 2.66 -4.80 -1.68
C ILE A 164 1.22 -4.60 -2.18
N GLU A 165 0.40 -5.66 -2.23
CA GLU A 165 -1.01 -5.57 -2.57
C GLU A 165 -1.81 -4.78 -1.54
N ASP A 166 -1.50 -4.92 -0.25
CA ASP A 166 -2.11 -4.11 0.80
C ASP A 166 -1.79 -2.62 0.60
N PHE A 167 -0.54 -2.29 0.28
CA PHE A 167 -0.13 -0.92 -0.06
C PHE A 167 -0.84 -0.39 -1.31
N ALA A 168 -0.95 -1.21 -2.35
CA ALA A 168 -1.70 -0.88 -3.58
C ALA A 168 -3.20 -0.67 -3.31
N ALA A 169 -3.77 -1.37 -2.32
CA ALA A 169 -5.14 -1.18 -1.86
C ALA A 169 -5.31 0.02 -0.91
N GLY A 170 -4.26 0.80 -0.67
CA GLY A 170 -4.31 2.00 0.17
C GLY A 170 -4.11 1.74 1.67
N ARG A 171 -3.82 0.50 2.08
CA ARG A 171 -3.46 0.22 3.48
C ARG A 171 -2.06 0.76 3.77
N ARG A 172 -1.85 1.23 5.00
CA ARG A 172 -0.56 1.75 5.48
C ARG A 172 -0.25 1.16 6.86
N PRO A 173 1.04 0.98 7.20
CA PRO A 173 1.42 0.49 8.51
C PRO A 173 1.03 1.51 9.59
N PRO A 174 0.87 1.09 10.86
CA PRO A 174 0.72 2.02 11.97
C PRO A 174 1.93 2.97 12.07
N PRO A 175 1.75 4.18 12.61
CA PRO A 175 2.88 5.09 12.84
C PRO A 175 3.98 4.45 13.68
N LEU A 176 5.22 4.68 13.26
CA LEU A 176 6.44 4.31 13.96
C LEU A 176 6.71 5.28 15.11
N ALA A 177 7.07 4.73 16.26
CA ALA A 177 7.62 5.47 17.38
C ALA A 177 9.14 5.26 17.42
N LEU A 178 9.89 6.33 17.72
CA LEU A 178 11.33 6.22 17.94
C LEU A 178 11.62 5.26 19.10
N PRO A 179 12.77 4.57 19.10
CA PRO A 179 13.13 3.66 20.20
C PRO A 179 13.18 4.33 21.58
N CYS A 180 13.51 5.62 21.65
CA CYS A 180 13.50 6.41 22.88
C CYS A 180 13.29 7.90 22.56
N ASP A 181 12.83 8.67 23.55
CA ASP A 181 12.55 10.10 23.42
C ASP A 181 13.83 10.94 23.20
N LEU A 182 14.96 10.50 23.76
CA LEU A 182 16.26 11.17 23.64
C LEU A 182 16.68 11.39 22.17
N LEU A 183 16.30 10.52 21.24
CA LEU A 183 16.63 10.70 19.82
C LEU A 183 15.94 11.94 19.24
N ASP A 184 14.68 12.16 19.62
CA ASP A 184 13.92 13.33 19.18
C ASP A 184 14.48 14.60 19.84
N GLU A 185 14.84 14.53 21.12
CA GLU A 185 15.45 15.64 21.86
C GLU A 185 16.78 16.09 21.23
N ARG A 186 17.68 15.14 20.93
CA ARG A 186 18.97 15.42 20.27
C ARG A 186 18.77 15.99 18.88
N PHE A 187 17.83 15.43 18.11
CA PHE A 187 17.48 15.96 16.79
C PHE A 187 16.95 17.39 16.88
N ALA A 188 16.03 17.68 17.80
CA ALA A 188 15.46 19.01 18.00
C ALA A 188 16.53 20.05 18.45
N ALA A 189 17.52 19.61 19.24
CA ALA A 189 18.64 20.44 19.67
C ALA A 189 19.73 20.63 18.58
N GLY A 190 19.68 19.86 17.49
CA GLY A 190 20.74 19.84 16.47
C GLY A 190 22.04 19.19 16.96
N GLU A 191 21.96 18.34 17.96
CA GLU A 191 23.09 17.67 18.59
C GLU A 191 23.34 16.29 17.95
N ARG A 192 24.61 15.88 17.89
CA ARG A 192 24.96 14.54 17.42
C ARG A 192 24.72 13.53 18.53
N LEU A 193 24.22 12.35 18.17
CA LEU A 193 24.19 11.21 19.08
C LEU A 193 25.61 10.77 19.46
N THR A 194 25.73 10.25 20.67
CA THR A 194 26.95 9.64 21.22
C THR A 194 26.72 8.16 21.51
N ARG A 195 27.79 7.42 21.82
CA ARG A 195 27.70 6.02 22.26
C ARG A 195 26.87 5.89 23.55
N ASP A 196 27.00 6.83 24.48
CA ASP A 196 26.25 6.83 25.74
C ASP A 196 24.75 7.05 25.50
N ASP A 197 24.39 7.97 24.58
CA ASP A 197 22.98 8.17 24.19
C ASP A 197 22.39 6.86 23.65
N LEU A 198 23.09 6.19 22.73
CA LEU A 198 22.65 4.93 22.15
C LEU A 198 22.51 3.82 23.19
N SER A 199 23.49 3.66 24.08
CA SER A 199 23.45 2.66 25.15
C SER A 199 22.27 2.91 26.11
N SER A 200 22.03 4.18 26.48
CA SER A 200 20.90 4.56 27.35
C SER A 200 19.53 4.25 26.73
N CYS A 201 19.45 4.24 25.39
CA CYS A 201 18.25 3.91 24.63
C CYS A 201 18.14 2.43 24.23
N GLY A 202 19.04 1.57 24.74
CA GLY A 202 19.02 0.14 24.46
C GLY A 202 19.34 -0.21 23.00
N ALA A 203 20.15 0.61 22.34
CA ALA A 203 20.66 0.30 21.01
C ALA A 203 21.63 -0.90 21.04
N PRO A 204 21.80 -1.62 19.91
CA PRO A 204 22.82 -2.66 19.82
C PRO A 204 24.24 -2.09 19.96
N GLU A 205 25.13 -2.88 20.55
CA GLU A 205 26.56 -2.56 20.73
C GLU A 205 27.45 -3.41 19.79
N PHE A 206 28.61 -2.85 19.43
CA PHE A 206 29.54 -3.39 18.43
C PHE A 206 30.97 -3.01 18.78
#